data_AF-A0AAD6UVZ8-F1
#
_entry.id   AF-A0AAD6UVZ8-F1
#
_cell.length_a   1.000
_cell.length_b   1.000
_cell.length_c   1.000
_cell.angle_alpha   90.00
_cell.angle_beta   90.00
_cell.angle_gamma   90.00
#
_symmetry.space_group_name_H-M   'P 1'
#
loop_
_entity.id
_entity.type
_entity.pdbx_description
1 polymer ?
#
loop_
_entity_poly.entity_id
_entity_poly.type
_entity_poly.pdbx_seq_one_letter_code
_entity_poly.pdbx_strand_id
1 'polypeptide(L)'
;MVNRRKPVASRKPIIKNLRSRLYSTEPDAPRIAFTPTHVEKSNANARYPLVESHFSDAALQPWIHDFRIRLQHGRKVTRFRIFLKRGKALAPNAYADNIVGDIVLMRVAASDITSVVNMRGTDARMANYVFNAALERIDKFQSATRTLPPEELVVHRAQVFPGSP
;
A
#
# COMPACT_ATOMS: atom_id res chain seq x y z
N MET A 1 -2.43 46.90 -22.00
CA MET A 1 -1.24 46.01 -22.03
C MET A 1 -1.65 44.67 -21.41
N VAL A 2 -2.03 43.68 -22.22
CA VAL A 2 -2.59 42.39 -21.74
C VAL A 2 -1.43 41.46 -21.40
N ASN A 3 -1.27 41.13 -20.12
CA ASN A 3 -0.25 40.23 -19.63
C ASN A 3 -0.60 38.79 -20.05
N ARG A 4 -0.19 38.38 -21.25
CA ARG A 4 -0.31 36.99 -21.73
C ARG A 4 0.59 36.11 -20.86
N ARG A 5 0.02 35.44 -19.86
CA ARG A 5 0.70 34.37 -19.14
C ARG A 5 1.15 33.33 -20.18
N LYS A 6 2.46 33.13 -20.31
CA LYS A 6 3.02 32.06 -21.13
C LYS A 6 2.41 30.72 -20.66
N PRO A 7 1.98 29.84 -21.57
CA PRO A 7 1.53 28.50 -21.18
C PRO A 7 2.69 27.82 -20.44
N VAL A 8 2.46 27.43 -19.19
CA VAL A 8 3.38 26.57 -18.45
C VAL A 8 3.45 25.28 -19.25
N ALA A 9 4.58 25.03 -19.92
CA ALA A 9 4.80 23.81 -20.68
C ALA A 9 4.37 22.62 -19.81
N SER A 10 3.38 21.84 -20.28
CA SER A 10 2.87 20.69 -19.56
C SER A 10 3.97 19.64 -19.46
N ARG A 11 4.74 19.73 -18.38
CA ARG A 11 5.85 18.83 -18.09
C ARG A 11 5.25 17.46 -17.79
N LYS A 12 5.38 16.52 -18.73
CA LYS A 12 4.91 15.12 -18.60
C LYS A 12 5.22 14.55 -17.20
N PRO A 13 4.24 13.94 -16.51
CA PRO A 13 4.47 13.32 -15.20
C PRO A 13 5.51 12.20 -15.31
N ILE A 14 6.35 12.05 -14.27
CA ILE A 14 7.28 10.90 -14.19
C ILE A 14 6.53 9.78 -13.48
N ILE A 15 6.24 8.71 -14.22
CA ILE A 15 5.66 7.49 -13.65
C ILE A 15 6.75 6.44 -13.48
N LYS A 16 6.86 5.86 -12.29
CA LYS A 16 7.73 4.71 -12.00
C LYS A 16 6.88 3.55 -11.51
N ASN A 17 7.19 2.35 -11.97
CA ASN A 17 6.56 1.13 -11.46
C ASN A 17 7.35 0.63 -10.24
N LEU A 18 6.75 0.73 -9.05
CA LEU A 18 7.34 0.23 -7.80
C LEU A 18 6.79 -1.15 -7.48
N ARG A 19 7.65 -2.08 -7.03
CA ARG A 19 7.18 -3.37 -6.54
C ARG A 19 6.37 -3.19 -5.27
N SER A 20 5.23 -3.84 -5.26
CA SER A 20 4.28 -3.96 -4.15
C SER A 20 3.96 -5.45 -3.92
N ARG A 21 3.26 -5.73 -2.83
CA ARG A 21 2.69 -7.05 -2.54
C ARG A 21 1.19 -6.97 -2.70
N LEU A 22 0.63 -7.81 -3.55
CA LEU A 22 -0.81 -7.88 -3.81
C LEU A 22 -1.38 -9.14 -3.17
N TYR A 23 -2.38 -8.95 -2.32
CA TYR A 23 -3.24 -9.99 -1.78
C TYR A 23 -4.57 -9.87 -2.51
N SER A 24 -4.78 -10.71 -3.51
CA SER A 24 -5.91 -10.59 -4.43
C SER A 24 -7.03 -11.56 -4.11
N THR A 25 -8.17 -11.34 -4.75
CA THR A 25 -9.25 -12.32 -4.90
C THR A 25 -8.88 -13.47 -5.85
N GLU A 26 -7.81 -13.31 -6.64
CA GLU A 26 -7.27 -14.37 -7.51
C GLU A 26 -6.46 -15.43 -6.72
N PRO A 27 -6.54 -16.73 -7.09
CA PRO A 27 -5.89 -17.84 -6.37
C PRO A 27 -4.36 -17.79 -6.31
N ASP A 28 -3.70 -17.00 -7.15
CA ASP A 28 -2.23 -16.87 -7.18
C ASP A 28 -1.70 -15.84 -6.17
N ALA A 29 -2.58 -15.27 -5.33
CA ALA A 29 -2.21 -14.42 -4.21
C ALA A 29 -1.56 -15.22 -3.06
N PRO A 30 -0.57 -14.65 -2.35
CA PRO A 30 -0.04 -13.31 -2.52
C PRO A 30 1.10 -13.27 -3.54
N ARG A 31 1.07 -12.27 -4.42
CA ARG A 31 2.05 -12.10 -5.51
C ARG A 31 2.75 -10.74 -5.49
N ILE A 32 3.88 -10.65 -6.19
CA ILE A 32 4.52 -9.35 -6.44
C ILE A 32 3.72 -8.65 -7.53
N ALA A 33 3.37 -7.38 -7.30
CA ALA A 33 2.73 -6.53 -8.29
C ALA A 33 3.60 -5.30 -8.56
N PHE A 34 3.34 -4.64 -9.68
CA PHE A 34 4.01 -3.39 -10.07
C PHE A 34 3.01 -2.26 -10.02
N THR A 35 3.12 -1.41 -8.99
CA THR A 35 2.23 -0.25 -8.81
C THR A 35 2.78 0.96 -9.55
N PRO A 36 2.05 1.51 -10.54
CA PRO A 36 2.37 2.80 -11.13
C PRO A 36 2.41 3.86 -10.04
N THR A 37 3.49 4.62 -9.98
CA THR A 37 3.72 5.62 -8.93
C THR A 37 4.13 6.93 -9.58
N HIS A 38 3.36 7.98 -9.33
CA HIS A 38 3.70 9.33 -9.75
C HIS A 38 4.83 9.86 -8.87
N VAL A 39 5.88 10.38 -9.49
CA VAL A 39 7.02 11.00 -8.81
C VAL A 39 7.03 12.48 -9.15
N GLU A 40 6.97 13.34 -8.13
CA GLU A 40 7.06 14.77 -8.34
C GLU A 40 8.44 15.18 -8.84
N LYS A 41 8.46 16.05 -9.87
CA LYS A 41 9.72 16.57 -10.42
C LYS A 41 10.45 17.50 -9.45
N SER A 42 9.70 18.27 -8.67
CA SER A 42 10.22 19.18 -7.64
C SER A 42 10.79 18.44 -6.44
N ASN A 43 10.27 17.23 -6.16
CA ASN A 43 10.69 16.42 -5.02
C ASN A 43 10.65 14.94 -5.39
N ALA A 44 11.80 14.35 -5.73
CA ALA A 44 11.90 12.93 -6.09
C ALA A 44 11.56 11.97 -4.94
N ASN A 45 11.46 12.48 -3.71
CA ASN A 45 11.00 11.73 -2.54
C ASN A 45 9.46 11.76 -2.43
N ALA A 46 8.76 12.74 -2.98
CA ALA A 46 7.30 12.74 -3.01
C ALA A 46 6.80 11.77 -4.09
N ARG A 47 6.21 10.66 -3.63
CA ARG A 47 5.82 9.53 -4.48
C ARG A 47 4.40 9.10 -4.15
N TYR A 48 3.52 9.17 -5.14
CA TYR A 48 2.09 8.95 -5.01
C TYR A 48 1.70 7.68 -5.78
N PRO A 49 1.46 6.56 -5.08
CA PRO A 49 1.12 5.31 -5.74
C PRO A 49 -0.31 5.36 -6.28
N LEU A 50 -0.48 4.98 -7.54
CA LEU A 50 -1.75 4.89 -8.26
C LEU A 50 -2.28 3.46 -8.13
N VAL A 51 -2.69 3.12 -6.91
CA VAL A 51 -3.08 1.74 -6.53
C VAL A 51 -4.40 1.30 -7.13
N GLU A 52 -5.22 2.24 -7.64
CA GLU A 52 -6.47 2.01 -8.36
C GLU A 52 -6.32 0.95 -9.45
N SER A 53 -5.17 0.93 -10.12
CA SER A 53 -4.83 -0.01 -11.19
C SER A 53 -4.84 -1.49 -10.77
N HIS A 54 -4.80 -1.78 -9.46
CA HIS A 54 -4.83 -3.15 -8.93
C HIS A 54 -6.22 -3.60 -8.48
N PHE A 55 -7.20 -2.70 -8.39
CA PHE A 55 -8.53 -3.05 -7.92
C PHE A 55 -9.46 -3.17 -9.13
N SER A 56 -9.80 -4.40 -9.53
CA SER A 56 -10.71 -4.67 -10.66
C SER A 56 -12.05 -3.95 -10.53
N ASP A 57 -12.50 -3.75 -9.28
CA ASP A 57 -13.79 -3.13 -8.95
C ASP A 57 -13.70 -1.59 -8.83
N ALA A 58 -12.68 -0.95 -9.42
CA ALA A 58 -12.50 0.51 -9.45
C ALA A 58 -13.77 1.28 -9.84
N ALA A 59 -14.55 0.74 -10.77
CA ALA A 59 -15.78 1.38 -11.24
C ALA A 59 -16.95 1.33 -10.25
N LEU A 60 -17.01 0.32 -9.35
CA LEU A 60 -18.15 0.11 -8.45
C LEU A 60 -18.00 0.87 -7.13
N GLN A 61 -16.78 1.02 -6.63
CA GLN A 61 -16.49 1.79 -5.41
C GLN A 61 -15.15 2.52 -5.54
N PRO A 62 -15.17 3.86 -5.61
CA PRO A 62 -13.96 4.64 -5.90
C PRO A 62 -13.05 4.82 -4.69
N TRP A 63 -13.56 4.62 -3.47
CA TRP A 63 -12.84 4.97 -2.25
C TRP A 63 -11.83 3.88 -1.88
N ILE A 64 -10.55 4.18 -2.09
CA ILE A 64 -9.45 3.42 -1.51
C ILE A 64 -9.11 4.02 -0.16
N HIS A 65 -9.02 3.16 0.83
CA HIS A 65 -8.59 3.49 2.17
C HIS A 65 -7.16 3.00 2.36
N ASP A 66 -6.46 3.63 3.30
CA ASP A 66 -5.13 3.21 3.65
C ASP A 66 -4.79 3.49 5.10
N PHE A 67 -3.80 2.76 5.60
CA PHE A 67 -3.13 3.05 6.85
C PHE A 67 -1.70 2.54 6.84
N ARG A 68 -0.91 2.93 7.85
CA ARG A 68 0.48 2.49 7.96
C ARG A 68 0.63 1.36 8.96
N ILE A 69 1.63 0.52 8.74
CA ILE A 69 2.04 -0.52 9.68
C ILE A 69 3.53 -0.31 9.98
N ARG A 70 3.86 -0.07 11.25
CA ARG A 70 5.22 0.04 11.77
C ARG A 70 5.63 -1.31 12.36
N LEU A 71 6.45 -2.04 11.61
CA LEU A 71 7.10 -3.25 12.09
C LEU A 71 8.38 -2.90 12.84
N GLN A 72 8.41 -3.19 14.13
CA GLN A 72 9.62 -3.19 14.95
C GLN A 72 10.16 -4.62 15.04
N HIS A 73 11.34 -4.87 14.49
CA HIS A 73 11.98 -6.19 14.48
C HIS A 73 13.43 -6.11 14.91
N GLY A 74 13.74 -6.71 16.07
CA GLY A 74 14.99 -6.44 16.78
C GLY A 74 15.18 -4.93 17.03
N ARG A 75 16.29 -4.36 16.56
CA ARG A 75 16.56 -2.90 16.62
C ARG A 75 16.13 -2.15 15.36
N LYS A 76 15.51 -2.82 14.38
CA LYS A 76 15.15 -2.25 13.08
C LYS A 76 13.69 -1.86 13.06
N VAL A 77 13.40 -0.76 12.37
CA VAL A 77 12.04 -0.31 12.08
C VAL A 77 11.83 -0.37 10.57
N THR A 78 10.73 -0.98 10.15
CA THR A 78 10.31 -1.00 8.75
C THR A 78 8.85 -0.62 8.69
N ARG A 79 8.49 0.25 7.74
CA ARG A 79 7.11 0.71 7.58
C ARG A 79 6.53 0.21 6.27
N PHE A 80 5.26 -0.13 6.35
CA PHE A 80 4.43 -0.49 5.21
C PHE A 80 3.18 0.40 5.18
N ARG A 81 2.62 0.59 3.99
CA ARG A 81 1.33 1.24 3.78
C ARG A 81 0.43 0.23 3.09
N ILE A 82 -0.71 -0.04 3.69
CA ILE A 82 -1.72 -0.96 3.18
C ILE A 82 -2.82 -0.15 2.53
N PHE A 83 -3.25 -0.57 1.35
CA PHE A 83 -4.33 0.03 0.58
C PHE A 83 -5.40 -1.03 0.38
N LEU A 84 -6.63 -0.68 0.67
CA LEU A 84 -7.74 -1.61 0.65
C LEU A 84 -9.04 -0.89 0.34
N LYS A 85 -10.00 -1.65 -0.17
CA LYS A 85 -11.38 -1.21 -0.32
C LYS A 85 -12.27 -1.79 0.76
N ARG A 86 -13.49 -1.27 0.81
CA ARG A 86 -14.56 -1.77 1.66
C ARG A 86 -15.87 -1.72 0.91
N GLY A 87 -16.51 -2.87 0.74
CA GLY A 87 -17.83 -2.99 0.11
C GLY A 87 -18.45 -4.35 0.33
N LYS A 88 -19.79 -4.41 0.31
CA LYS A 88 -20.55 -5.66 0.44
C LYS A 88 -20.46 -6.57 -0.78
N ALA A 89 -20.11 -6.01 -1.94
CA ALA A 89 -20.03 -6.71 -3.22
C ALA A 89 -18.59 -7.12 -3.59
N LEU A 90 -17.62 -6.90 -2.70
CA LEU A 90 -16.24 -7.32 -2.95
C LEU A 90 -16.15 -8.84 -2.78
N ALA A 91 -15.47 -9.51 -3.72
CA ALA A 91 -15.23 -10.94 -3.63
C ALA A 91 -14.29 -11.29 -2.45
N PRO A 92 -14.34 -12.51 -1.89
CA PRO A 92 -13.42 -12.94 -0.84
C PRO A 92 -11.96 -12.86 -1.29
N ASN A 93 -11.07 -12.48 -0.37
CA ASN A 93 -9.64 -12.51 -0.60
C ASN A 93 -9.13 -13.96 -0.62
N ALA A 94 -8.31 -14.34 -1.59
CA ALA A 94 -7.87 -15.72 -1.74
C ALA A 94 -6.82 -16.15 -0.70
N TYR A 95 -6.14 -15.21 -0.05
CA TYR A 95 -5.06 -15.49 0.90
C TYR A 95 -5.50 -15.48 2.37
N ALA A 96 -6.58 -14.76 2.70
CA ALA A 96 -7.03 -14.62 4.08
C ALA A 96 -8.54 -14.71 4.22
N ASP A 97 -8.98 -15.57 5.14
CA ASP A 97 -10.38 -15.73 5.51
C ASP A 97 -10.94 -14.44 6.10
N ASN A 98 -12.23 -14.20 5.87
CA ASN A 98 -12.99 -13.04 6.36
C ASN A 98 -12.52 -11.67 5.84
N ILE A 99 -11.53 -11.64 4.95
CA ILE A 99 -11.12 -10.43 4.23
C ILE A 99 -11.78 -10.43 2.86
N VAL A 100 -12.23 -9.26 2.41
CA VAL A 100 -12.82 -9.07 1.08
C VAL A 100 -12.02 -8.09 0.24
N GLY A 101 -12.05 -8.32 -1.07
CA GLY A 101 -11.40 -7.51 -2.09
C GLY A 101 -9.89 -7.68 -2.16
N ASP A 102 -9.31 -7.01 -3.13
CA ASP A 102 -7.85 -6.92 -3.25
C ASP A 102 -7.27 -6.01 -2.17
N ILE A 103 -6.02 -6.26 -1.79
CA ILE A 103 -5.24 -5.44 -0.88
C ILE A 103 -3.84 -5.28 -1.43
N VAL A 104 -3.40 -4.02 -1.53
CA VAL A 104 -2.04 -3.67 -1.97
C VAL A 104 -1.23 -3.24 -0.76
N LEU A 105 -0.08 -3.85 -0.56
CA LEU A 105 0.87 -3.47 0.48
C LEU A 105 2.15 -2.94 -0.17
N MET A 106 2.57 -1.75 0.24
CA MET A 106 3.77 -1.10 -0.28
C MET A 106 4.73 -0.76 0.86
N ARG A 107 6.03 -0.77 0.57
CA ARG A 107 7.04 -0.31 1.53
C ARG A 107 7.06 1.21 1.59
N VAL A 108 7.14 1.76 2.80
CA VAL A 108 7.25 3.20 3.05
C VAL A 108 8.72 3.60 3.12
N ALA A 109 9.05 4.79 2.62
CA ALA A 109 10.41 5.32 2.69
C ALA A 109 10.84 5.53 4.15
N ALA A 110 12.09 5.19 4.48
CA ALA A 110 12.61 5.44 5.82
C ALA A 110 12.74 6.95 6.12
N SER A 111 13.02 7.76 5.10
CA SER A 111 13.21 9.21 5.18
C SER A 111 11.91 10.02 5.15
N ASP A 112 10.81 9.42 4.66
CA ASP A 112 9.53 10.09 4.47
C ASP A 112 8.39 9.10 4.61
N ILE A 113 7.62 9.24 5.69
CA ILE A 113 6.51 8.34 6.05
C ILE A 113 5.29 8.47 5.15
N THR A 114 5.24 9.50 4.30
CA THR A 114 4.16 9.73 3.31
C THR A 114 4.48 9.07 1.97
N SER A 115 5.75 8.76 1.72
CA SER A 115 6.27 8.25 0.46
C SER A 115 6.45 6.74 0.45
N VAL A 116 6.31 6.14 -0.74
CA VAL A 116 6.53 4.71 -0.96
C VAL A 116 7.81 4.43 -1.76
N VAL A 117 8.40 3.27 -1.52
CA VAL A 117 9.62 2.80 -2.18
C VAL A 117 9.43 1.40 -2.74
N ASN A 118 10.33 1.02 -3.66
CA ASN A 118 10.34 -0.31 -4.24
C ASN A 118 10.51 -1.37 -3.14
N MET A 119 9.60 -2.35 -3.08
CA MET A 119 9.81 -3.53 -2.26
C MET A 119 11.02 -4.32 -2.79
N ARG A 120 11.89 -4.71 -1.86
CA ARG A 120 13.05 -5.57 -2.09
C ARG A 120 12.60 -7.04 -2.03
N GLY A 121 13.38 -7.95 -2.62
CA GLY A 121 13.06 -9.39 -2.57
C GLY A 121 12.92 -9.92 -1.13
N THR A 122 13.70 -9.38 -0.19
CA THR A 122 13.63 -9.74 1.23
C THR A 122 12.39 -9.20 1.95
N ASP A 123 11.68 -8.23 1.36
CA ASP A 123 10.50 -7.62 1.97
C ASP A 123 9.26 -8.50 1.87
N ALA A 124 9.20 -9.50 0.97
CA ALA A 124 8.03 -10.34 0.80
C ALA A 124 7.64 -11.10 2.08
N ARG A 125 8.63 -11.62 2.82
CA ARG A 125 8.40 -12.30 4.11
C ARG A 125 7.91 -11.34 5.19
N MET A 126 8.48 -10.14 5.24
CA MET A 126 8.02 -9.09 6.16
C MET A 126 6.59 -8.65 5.81
N ALA A 127 6.29 -8.50 4.52
CA ALA A 127 4.99 -8.12 4.01
C ALA A 127 3.91 -9.12 4.42
N ASN A 128 4.14 -10.42 4.25
CA ASN A 128 3.21 -11.46 4.68
C ASN A 128 3.00 -11.43 6.20
N TYR A 129 4.08 -11.25 6.98
CA TYR A 129 3.99 -11.16 8.44
C TYR A 129 3.16 -9.95 8.90
N VAL A 130 3.42 -8.76 8.36
CA VAL A 130 2.67 -7.55 8.75
C VAL A 130 1.23 -7.60 8.28
N PHE A 131 0.97 -8.22 7.12
CA PHE A 131 -0.39 -8.42 6.64
C PHE A 131 -1.17 -9.33 7.59
N ASN A 132 -0.60 -10.48 7.96
CA ASN A 132 -1.23 -11.40 8.92
C ASN A 132 -1.49 -10.71 10.27
N ALA A 133 -0.55 -9.90 10.76
CA ALA A 133 -0.72 -9.13 11.99
C ALA A 133 -1.77 -8.02 11.89
N ALA A 134 -2.13 -7.59 10.68
CA ALA A 134 -3.14 -6.56 10.44
C ALA A 134 -4.55 -7.13 10.18
N LEU A 135 -4.71 -8.45 10.03
CA LEU A 135 -5.98 -9.09 9.63
C LEU A 135 -7.15 -8.69 10.51
N GLU A 136 -7.00 -8.77 11.83
CA GLU A 136 -8.06 -8.39 12.78
C GLU A 136 -8.51 -6.93 12.55
N ARG A 137 -7.57 -6.04 12.21
CA ARG A 137 -7.88 -4.63 12.00
C ARG A 137 -8.54 -4.38 10.64
N ILE A 138 -8.12 -5.11 9.62
CA ILE A 138 -8.72 -5.07 8.28
C ILE A 138 -10.15 -5.59 8.36
N ASP A 139 -10.37 -6.74 9.01
CA ASP A 139 -11.69 -7.34 9.22
C ASP A 139 -12.62 -6.36 9.96
N LYS A 140 -12.19 -5.80 11.10
CA LYS A 140 -12.96 -4.79 11.83
C LYS A 140 -13.28 -3.54 10.99
N PHE A 141 -12.41 -3.14 10.08
CA PHE A 141 -12.66 -2.02 9.16
C PHE A 141 -13.70 -2.37 8.07
N GLN A 142 -13.64 -3.60 7.56
CA GLN A 142 -14.54 -4.09 6.52
C GLN A 142 -15.91 -4.55 7.06
N SER A 143 -15.99 -4.88 8.35
CA SER A 143 -17.20 -5.33 9.04
C SER A 143 -18.31 -4.26 9.12
N ALA A 144 -19.52 -4.71 9.49
CA ALA A 144 -20.69 -3.85 9.67
C ALA A 144 -20.52 -2.81 10.81
N THR A 145 -19.75 -3.14 11.86
CA THR A 145 -19.55 -2.30 13.05
C THR A 145 -18.60 -1.12 12.80
N ARG A 146 -17.86 -1.14 11.67
CA ARG A 146 -17.03 -0.05 11.12
C ARG A 146 -16.16 0.68 12.15
N THR A 147 -14.97 0.16 12.39
CA THR A 147 -13.93 0.94 13.09
C THR A 147 -12.98 1.55 12.07
N LEU A 148 -12.68 2.84 12.21
CA LEU A 148 -11.67 3.47 11.37
C LEU A 148 -10.30 2.78 11.61
N PRO A 149 -9.52 2.54 10.56
CA PRO A 149 -8.17 2.04 10.74
C PRO A 149 -7.37 3.11 11.49
N PRO A 150 -6.41 2.71 12.34
CA PRO A 150 -5.54 3.67 12.99
C PRO A 150 -4.69 4.36 11.91
N GLU A 151 -4.16 5.54 12.21
CA GLU A 151 -3.20 6.17 11.30
C GLU A 151 -1.93 5.30 11.12
N GLU A 152 -1.48 4.64 12.19
CA GLU A 152 -0.38 3.69 12.19
C GLU A 152 -0.65 2.53 13.17
N LEU A 153 -0.53 1.28 12.69
CA LEU A 153 -0.56 0.06 13.50
C LEU A 153 0.88 -0.34 13.87
N VAL A 154 1.16 -0.59 15.15
CA VAL A 154 2.49 -1.04 15.60
C VAL A 154 2.50 -2.55 15.74
N VAL A 155 3.46 -3.20 15.08
CA VAL A 155 3.65 -4.65 15.13
C VAL A 155 5.06 -4.94 15.63
N HIS A 156 5.18 -5.83 16.60
CA HIS A 156 6.46 -6.22 17.18
C HIS A 156 6.87 -7.62 16.73
N ARG A 157 8.17 -7.81 16.54
CA ARG A 157 8.81 -9.12 16.37
C ARG A 157 10.15 -9.11 17.09
N ALA A 158 10.41 -10.10 17.93
CA ALA A 158 11.68 -10.16 18.67
C ALA A 158 12.89 -10.34 17.73
N GLN A 159 12.75 -11.18 16.70
CA GLN A 159 13.82 -11.49 15.75
C GLN A 159 13.76 -10.63 14.49
N VAL A 160 14.94 -10.24 13.99
CA VAL A 160 15.11 -9.54 12.71
C VAL A 160 14.83 -10.49 11.55
N PHE A 161 14.21 -10.00 10.48
CA PHE A 161 14.05 -10.80 9.27
C PHE A 161 15.40 -11.02 8.56
N PRO A 162 15.74 -12.26 8.14
CA PRO A 162 16.98 -12.54 7.40
C PRO A 162 17.10 -11.68 6.15
N GLY A 163 18.28 -11.09 5.92
CA GLY A 163 18.53 -10.22 4.75
C GLY A 163 17.84 -8.85 4.81
N SER A 164 17.38 -8.43 5.99
CA SER A 164 16.99 -7.04 6.22
C SER A 164 18.28 -6.18 6.27
N PRO A 165 18.45 -5.20 5.35
CA PRO A 165 19.61 -4.31 5.32
C PRO A 165 19.77 -3.59 6.66
#